data_AF-A0A938BPT9-F1
#
_entry.id   AF-A0A938BPT9-F1
#
_cell.length_a   1.000
_cell.length_b   1.000
_cell.length_c   1.000
_cell.angle_alpha   90.00
_cell.angle_beta   90.00
_cell.angle_gamma   90.00
#
_symmetry.space_group_name_H-M   'P 1'
#
loop_
_entity.id
_entity.type
_entity.pdbx_description
1 polymer ?
#
loop_
_entity_poly.entity_id
_entity_poly.type
_entity_poly.pdbx_seq_one_letter_code
_entity_poly.pdbx_strand_id
1 'polypeptide(L)'
;MGEMERLLDSVSQPADWKKRVQGISSYTEFILRHSYLLDPPRVQKMKALLSQMARAIADDDEQEAERLFAALDKATDDLPTPIQMLLILNRAVWTAKERGMTLEEEQVRQALSEIESAMQSGAHDRAIARFAEIEPVLSRILGERPSDSSSKKQVEDLPKS
;
A
#
# COMPACT_ATOMS: atom_id res chain seq x y z
N MET A 1 -18.03 -34.58 -22.35
CA MET A 1 -17.01 -33.74 -21.69
C MET A 1 -17.75 -32.58 -21.02
N GLY A 2 -18.18 -32.70 -19.77
CA GLY A 2 -19.01 -31.67 -19.14
C GLY A 2 -19.07 -31.73 -17.61
N GLU A 3 -18.81 -32.92 -17.02
CA GLU A 3 -18.61 -33.03 -15.56
C GLU A 3 -17.18 -32.70 -15.13
N MET A 4 -16.19 -32.97 -15.99
CA MET A 4 -14.77 -32.73 -15.69
C MET A 4 -14.41 -31.23 -15.71
N GLU A 5 -15.06 -30.42 -16.56
CA GLU A 5 -14.93 -28.94 -16.55
C GLU A 5 -15.62 -28.30 -15.35
N ARG A 6 -16.78 -28.81 -14.91
CA ARG A 6 -17.43 -28.31 -13.67
C ARG A 6 -16.66 -28.67 -12.41
N LEU A 7 -16.00 -29.83 -12.39
CA LEU A 7 -15.08 -30.19 -11.30
C LEU A 7 -13.84 -29.30 -11.27
N LEU A 8 -13.35 -28.84 -12.43
CA LEU A 8 -12.22 -27.90 -12.52
C LEU A 8 -12.59 -26.48 -12.10
N ASP A 9 -13.80 -26.00 -12.42
CA ASP A 9 -14.31 -24.71 -11.91
C ASP A 9 -14.58 -24.73 -10.39
N SER A 10 -14.80 -25.92 -9.81
CA SER A 10 -14.91 -26.11 -8.36
C SER A 10 -13.56 -26.19 -7.65
N VAL A 11 -12.44 -26.11 -8.38
CA VAL A 11 -11.10 -25.90 -7.81
C VAL A 11 -10.95 -24.43 -7.44
N SER A 12 -11.78 -24.07 -6.45
CA SER A 12 -11.59 -23.10 -5.39
C SER A 12 -10.88 -21.82 -5.79
N GLN A 13 -11.64 -20.87 -6.36
CA GLN A 13 -11.29 -19.48 -6.10
C GLN A 13 -11.20 -19.28 -4.58
N PRO A 14 -10.14 -18.61 -4.08
CA PRO A 14 -10.05 -18.35 -2.66
C PRO A 14 -11.31 -17.60 -2.21
N ALA A 15 -11.88 -18.01 -1.08
CA ALA A 15 -12.97 -17.29 -0.45
C ALA A 15 -12.62 -15.79 -0.36
N ASP A 16 -13.60 -14.91 -0.52
CA ASP A 16 -13.32 -13.48 -0.66
C ASP A 16 -12.59 -12.89 0.57
N TRP A 17 -12.82 -13.46 1.76
CA TRP A 17 -12.04 -13.10 2.96
C TRP A 17 -10.55 -13.45 2.82
N LYS A 18 -10.19 -14.59 2.21
CA LYS A 18 -8.80 -14.98 1.95
C LYS A 18 -8.09 -14.00 1.02
N LYS A 19 -8.79 -13.53 -0.02
CA LYS A 19 -8.28 -12.49 -0.93
C LYS A 19 -8.02 -11.18 -0.17
N ARG A 20 -8.97 -10.75 0.67
CA ARG A 20 -8.83 -9.53 1.48
C ARG A 20 -7.63 -9.61 2.43
N VAL A 21 -7.50 -10.70 3.19
CA VAL A 21 -6.39 -10.85 4.15
C VAL A 21 -5.03 -11.03 3.46
N GLN A 22 -5.01 -11.65 2.27
CA GLN A 22 -3.80 -11.71 1.45
C GLN A 22 -3.38 -10.31 0.96
N GLY A 23 -4.34 -9.44 0.65
CA GLY A 23 -4.10 -8.05 0.29
C GLY A 23 -3.39 -7.27 1.41
N ILE A 24 -3.96 -7.24 2.63
CA ILE A 24 -3.32 -6.54 3.75
C ILE A 24 -1.99 -7.18 4.15
N SER A 25 -1.86 -8.51 4.02
CA SER A 25 -0.60 -9.20 4.32
C SER A 25 0.50 -8.78 3.36
N SER A 26 0.22 -8.78 2.05
CA SER A 26 1.17 -8.36 1.01
C SER A 26 1.57 -6.87 1.17
N TYR A 27 0.60 -6.02 1.51
CA TYR A 27 0.81 -4.61 1.80
C TYR A 27 1.73 -4.41 3.03
N THR A 28 1.47 -5.14 4.11
CA THR A 28 2.29 -5.09 5.33
C THR A 28 3.71 -5.63 5.07
N GLU A 29 3.84 -6.70 4.30
CA GLU A 29 5.14 -7.24 3.90
C GLU A 29 5.96 -6.24 3.10
N PHE A 30 5.33 -5.49 2.20
CA PHE A 30 6.00 -4.40 1.49
C PHE A 30 6.54 -3.35 2.47
N ILE A 31 5.71 -2.89 3.41
CA ILE A 31 6.13 -1.93 4.45
C ILE A 31 7.33 -2.46 5.25
N LEU A 32 7.31 -3.74 5.61
CA LEU A 32 8.38 -4.39 6.38
C LEU A 32 9.71 -4.53 5.64
N ARG A 33 9.73 -4.50 4.30
CA ARG A 33 11.00 -4.40 3.53
C ARG A 33 11.73 -3.10 3.83
N HIS A 34 10.99 -2.07 4.25
CA HIS A 34 11.50 -0.76 4.63
C HIS A 34 11.51 -0.56 6.15
N SER A 35 11.67 -1.64 6.93
CA SER A 35 11.65 -1.58 8.40
C SER A 35 12.70 -0.67 9.02
N TYR A 36 13.76 -0.31 8.28
CA TYR A 36 14.76 0.67 8.72
C TYR A 36 14.21 2.10 8.83
N LEU A 37 13.03 2.36 8.27
CA LEU A 37 12.29 3.63 8.38
C LEU A 37 11.22 3.60 9.48
N LEU A 38 11.14 2.52 10.26
CA LEU A 38 10.12 2.29 11.27
C LEU A 38 10.74 2.15 12.67
N ASP A 39 9.95 2.43 13.70
CA ASP A 39 10.32 2.12 15.06
C ASP A 39 10.33 0.59 15.30
N PRO A 40 11.30 0.04 16.07
CA PRO A 40 11.38 -1.39 16.31
C PRO A 40 10.12 -2.03 16.91
N PRO A 41 9.42 -1.42 17.89
CA PRO A 41 8.17 -1.98 18.41
C PRO A 41 7.09 -2.21 17.35
N ARG A 42 6.88 -1.25 16.44
CA ARG A 42 5.93 -1.38 15.34
C ARG A 42 6.31 -2.51 14.38
N VAL A 43 7.59 -2.64 14.04
CA VAL A 43 8.11 -3.73 13.20
C VAL A 43 7.80 -5.10 13.83
N GLN A 44 8.07 -5.27 15.13
CA GLN A 44 7.80 -6.52 15.84
C GLN A 44 6.30 -6.83 15.87
N LYS A 45 5.46 -5.82 16.14
CA LYS A 45 4.01 -5.97 16.13
C LYS A 45 3.49 -6.47 14.77
N MET A 46 3.92 -5.85 13.67
CA MET A 46 3.50 -6.25 12.32
C MET A 46 3.95 -7.68 11.98
N LYS A 47 5.19 -8.05 12.31
CA LYS A 47 5.70 -9.44 12.10
C LYS A 47 4.89 -10.47 12.89
N ALA A 48 4.56 -10.16 14.14
CA ALA A 48 3.75 -11.03 14.99
C ALA A 48 2.33 -11.20 14.44
N LEU A 49 1.71 -10.12 13.95
CA LEU A 49 0.38 -10.15 13.35
C LEU A 49 0.35 -10.94 12.03
N LEU A 50 1.36 -10.77 11.16
CA LEU A 50 1.49 -11.56 9.93
C LEU A 50 1.65 -13.07 10.22
N SER A 51 2.46 -13.40 11.24
CA SER A 51 2.65 -14.80 11.65
C SER A 51 1.36 -15.43 12.18
N GLN A 52 0.54 -14.66 12.90
CA GLN A 52 -0.79 -15.09 13.36
C GLN A 52 -1.77 -15.21 12.19
N MET A 53 -1.74 -14.26 11.25
CA MET A 53 -2.61 -14.26 10.07
C MET A 53 -2.38 -15.51 9.21
N ALA A 54 -1.12 -15.90 8.99
CA ALA A 54 -0.78 -17.10 8.25
C ALA A 54 -1.35 -18.38 8.90
N ARG A 55 -1.40 -18.44 10.23
CA ARG A 55 -2.02 -19.56 10.97
C ARG A 55 -3.53 -19.56 10.82
N ALA A 56 -4.19 -18.42 11.03
CA ALA A 56 -5.64 -18.29 10.85
C ALA A 56 -6.08 -18.70 9.43
N ILE A 57 -5.31 -18.35 8.40
CA ILE A 57 -5.57 -18.79 7.02
C ILE A 57 -5.40 -20.31 6.86
N ALA A 58 -4.36 -20.89 7.47
CA ALA A 58 -4.10 -22.33 7.40
C ALA A 58 -5.16 -23.15 8.15
N ASP A 59 -5.68 -22.62 9.25
CA ASP A 59 -6.71 -23.23 10.08
C ASP A 59 -8.15 -22.96 9.57
N ASP A 60 -8.29 -22.21 8.47
CA ASP A 60 -9.57 -21.76 7.90
C ASP A 60 -10.45 -20.96 8.88
N ASP A 61 -9.81 -20.26 9.83
CA ASP A 61 -10.46 -19.45 10.85
C ASP A 61 -10.69 -18.02 10.34
N GLU A 62 -11.81 -17.80 9.66
CA GLU A 62 -12.20 -16.50 9.11
C GLU A 62 -12.37 -15.43 10.21
N GLN A 63 -12.93 -15.79 11.36
CA GLN A 63 -13.21 -14.83 12.43
C GLN A 63 -11.91 -14.26 13.00
N GLU A 64 -10.94 -15.13 13.27
CA GLU A 64 -9.62 -14.70 13.73
C GLU A 64 -8.87 -13.93 12.63
N ALA A 65 -8.98 -14.35 11.37
CA ALA A 65 -8.39 -13.65 10.24
C ALA A 65 -8.95 -12.22 10.08
N GLU A 66 -10.25 -12.00 10.25
CA GLU A 66 -10.86 -10.67 10.22
C GLU A 66 -10.41 -9.80 11.40
N ARG A 67 -10.29 -10.38 12.60
CA ARG A 67 -9.75 -9.66 13.77
C ARG A 67 -8.31 -9.23 13.53
N LEU A 68 -7.49 -10.10 12.95
CA LEU A 68 -6.09 -9.82 12.60
C LEU A 68 -5.98 -8.83 11.45
N PHE A 69 -6.92 -8.83 10.51
CA PHE A 69 -7.00 -7.83 9.43
C PHE A 69 -7.13 -6.43 10.03
N ALA A 70 -8.11 -6.22 10.91
CA ALA A 70 -8.32 -4.91 11.55
C ALA A 70 -7.11 -4.49 12.41
N ALA A 71 -6.42 -5.46 13.04
CA ALA A 71 -5.21 -5.19 13.80
C ALA A 71 -4.02 -4.81 12.92
N LEU A 72 -3.88 -5.42 11.74
CA LEU A 72 -2.86 -5.09 10.74
C LEU A 72 -3.13 -3.73 10.11
N ASP A 73 -4.37 -3.48 9.68
CA ASP A 73 -4.83 -2.20 9.13
C ASP A 73 -4.40 -1.04 10.05
N LYS A 74 -4.79 -1.14 11.33
CA LYS A 74 -4.38 -0.18 12.36
C LYS A 74 -2.88 -0.10 12.60
N ALA A 75 -2.15 -1.21 12.47
CA ALA A 75 -0.68 -1.20 12.64
C ALA A 75 0.01 -0.48 11.47
N THR A 76 -0.63 -0.50 10.30
CA THR A 76 -0.20 0.16 9.07
C THR A 76 -0.83 1.54 8.83
N ASP A 77 -1.64 2.04 9.77
CA ASP A 77 -2.06 3.45 9.80
C ASP A 77 -0.87 4.36 10.11
N ASP A 78 -0.97 5.65 9.79
CA ASP A 78 0.01 6.68 10.19
C ASP A 78 1.47 6.28 9.91
N LEU A 79 1.72 5.74 8.71
CA LEU A 79 3.07 5.42 8.27
C LEU A 79 3.90 6.70 8.10
N PRO A 80 5.21 6.68 8.40
CA PRO A 80 6.09 7.80 8.12
C PRO A 80 6.03 8.21 6.65
N THR A 81 6.11 9.52 6.37
CA THR A 81 6.11 10.08 5.01
C THR A 81 7.05 9.36 4.04
N PRO A 82 8.29 8.99 4.42
CA PRO A 82 9.16 8.20 3.53
C PRO A 82 8.53 6.90 3.03
N ILE A 83 7.83 6.17 3.89
CA ILE A 83 7.16 4.91 3.50
C ILE A 83 5.94 5.21 2.61
N GLN A 84 5.18 6.27 2.91
CA GLN A 84 4.07 6.69 2.05
C GLN A 84 4.54 7.03 0.63
N MET A 85 5.69 7.71 0.49
CA MET A 85 6.29 8.00 -0.82
C MET A 85 6.59 6.70 -1.59
N LEU A 86 7.23 5.72 -0.94
CA LEU A 86 7.56 4.43 -1.56
C LEU A 86 6.30 3.65 -1.98
N LEU A 87 5.24 3.71 -1.16
CA LEU A 87 3.94 3.11 -1.49
C LEU A 87 3.29 3.76 -2.73
N ILE A 88 3.33 5.09 -2.82
CA ILE A 88 2.80 5.83 -3.99
C ILE A 88 3.55 5.41 -5.26
N LEU A 89 4.88 5.35 -5.21
CA LEU A 89 5.71 4.96 -6.34
C LEU A 89 5.43 3.51 -6.77
N ASN A 90 5.39 2.57 -5.82
CA ASN A 90 5.09 1.17 -6.11
C ASN A 90 3.70 1.01 -6.74
N ARG A 91 2.69 1.73 -6.23
CA ARG A 91 1.35 1.77 -6.83
C ARG A 91 1.39 2.33 -8.25
N ALA A 92 2.13 3.41 -8.49
CA ALA A 92 2.28 4.01 -9.81
C ALA A 92 2.95 3.04 -10.81
N VAL A 93 3.97 2.28 -10.41
CA VAL A 93 4.57 1.23 -11.26
C VAL A 93 3.52 0.22 -11.69
N TRP A 94 2.74 -0.31 -10.75
CA TRP A 94 1.67 -1.28 -11.06
C TRP A 94 0.60 -0.69 -11.98
N THR A 95 0.11 0.52 -11.67
CA THR A 95 -0.92 1.20 -12.48
C THR A 95 -0.41 1.52 -13.89
N ALA A 96 0.83 1.98 -14.04
CA ALA A 96 1.43 2.24 -15.34
C ALA A 96 1.54 0.95 -16.18
N LYS A 97 1.98 -0.14 -15.55
CA LYS A 97 2.06 -1.47 -16.18
C LYS A 97 0.69 -1.96 -16.66
N GLU A 98 -0.34 -1.88 -15.82
CA GLU A 98 -1.71 -2.29 -16.18
C GLU A 98 -2.29 -1.47 -17.34
N ARG A 99 -1.88 -0.19 -17.47
CA ARG A 99 -2.32 0.72 -18.52
C ARG A 99 -1.44 0.70 -19.77
N GLY A 100 -0.38 -0.10 -19.80
CA GLY A 100 0.57 -0.14 -20.93
C GLY A 100 1.40 1.15 -21.08
N MET A 101 1.57 1.93 -20.01
CA MET A 101 2.36 3.18 -19.98
C MET A 101 3.85 2.87 -19.75
N THR A 102 4.49 2.20 -20.71
CA THR A 102 5.84 1.62 -20.53
C THR A 102 6.92 2.66 -20.21
N LEU A 103 6.85 3.85 -20.83
CA LEU A 103 7.83 4.92 -20.56
C LEU A 103 7.70 5.43 -19.13
N GLU A 104 6.47 5.70 -18.68
CA GLU A 104 6.19 6.19 -17.34
C GLU A 104 6.48 5.12 -16.28
N GLU A 105 6.20 3.85 -16.56
CA GLU A 105 6.59 2.73 -15.70
C GLU A 105 8.10 2.76 -15.43
N GLU A 106 8.92 2.86 -16.48
CA GLU A 106 10.38 2.88 -16.35
C GLU A 106 10.88 4.10 -15.56
N GLN A 107 10.32 5.28 -15.85
CA GLN A 107 10.64 6.51 -15.12
C GLN A 107 10.36 6.38 -13.62
N VAL A 108 9.21 5.79 -13.25
CA VAL A 108 8.85 5.59 -11.84
C VAL A 108 9.69 4.49 -11.20
N ARG A 109 10.01 3.40 -11.91
CA ARG A 109 10.91 2.35 -11.40
C ARG A 109 12.30 2.90 -11.08
N GLN A 110 12.85 3.72 -11.97
CA GLN A 110 14.13 4.37 -11.75
C GLN A 110 14.07 5.31 -10.53
N ALA A 111 13.05 6.17 -10.46
CA ALA A 111 12.87 7.08 -9.34
C ALA A 111 12.70 6.33 -8.01
N LEU A 112 11.94 5.23 -7.98
CA LEU A 112 11.79 4.37 -6.81
C LEU A 112 13.14 3.84 -6.32
N SER A 113 13.96 3.29 -7.22
CA SER A 113 15.29 2.78 -6.85
C SER A 113 16.20 3.88 -6.30
N GLU A 114 16.19 5.08 -6.89
CA GLU A 114 17.02 6.20 -6.46
C GLU A 114 16.56 6.76 -5.10
N ILE A 115 15.25 6.83 -4.89
CA ILE A 115 14.64 7.29 -3.63
C ILE A 115 14.91 6.28 -2.51
N GLU A 116 14.74 4.98 -2.76
CA GLU A 116 15.07 3.92 -1.81
C GLU A 116 16.55 3.99 -1.39
N SER A 117 17.46 4.11 -2.36
CA SER A 117 18.90 4.22 -2.11
C SER A 117 19.22 5.45 -1.26
N ALA A 118 18.64 6.61 -1.60
CA ALA A 118 18.84 7.84 -0.83
C ALA A 118 18.29 7.72 0.60
N MET A 119 17.15 7.07 0.81
CA MET A 119 16.59 6.83 2.15
C MET A 119 17.48 5.90 2.98
N GLN A 120 18.05 4.85 2.38
CA GLN A 120 18.96 3.92 3.06
C GLN A 120 20.27 4.60 3.48
N SER A 121 20.77 5.54 2.67
CA SER A 121 22.00 6.28 2.98
C SER A 121 21.78 7.51 3.87
N GLY A 122 20.55 7.74 4.36
CA GLY A 122 20.20 8.94 5.14
C GLY A 122 20.16 10.25 4.35
N ALA A 123 20.22 10.19 3.02
CA ALA A 123 20.17 11.35 2.12
C ALA A 123 18.71 11.77 1.86
N HIS A 124 17.98 12.13 2.92
CA HIS A 124 16.54 12.39 2.87
C HIS A 124 16.16 13.55 1.93
N ASP A 125 16.94 14.63 1.89
CA ASP A 125 16.67 15.76 1.01
C ASP A 125 16.74 15.36 -0.48
N ARG A 126 17.68 14.48 -0.83
CA ARG A 126 17.79 13.93 -2.19
C ARG A 126 16.58 13.07 -2.54
N ALA A 127 16.09 12.28 -1.60
CA ALA A 127 14.88 11.49 -1.78
C ALA A 127 13.64 12.38 -2.01
N ILE A 128 13.51 13.47 -1.24
CA ILE A 128 12.40 14.43 -1.37
C ILE A 128 12.48 15.16 -2.71
N ALA A 129 13.66 15.68 -3.09
CA ALA A 129 13.86 16.36 -4.36
C ALA A 129 13.52 15.44 -5.54
N ARG A 130 14.00 14.19 -5.50
CA ARG A 130 13.72 13.22 -6.55
C ARG A 130 12.24 12.85 -6.64
N PHE A 131 11.54 12.79 -5.51
CA PHE A 131 10.10 12.56 -5.50
C PHE A 131 9.33 13.74 -6.10
N ALA A 132 9.74 14.98 -5.85
CA ALA A 132 9.14 16.17 -6.47
C ALA A 132 9.37 16.19 -7.99
N GLU A 133 10.55 15.79 -8.46
CA GLU A 133 10.84 15.69 -9.90
C GLU A 133 9.94 14.69 -10.65
N ILE A 134 9.56 13.58 -10.00
CA ILE A 134 8.72 12.55 -10.62
C ILE A 134 7.22 12.83 -10.46
N GLU A 135 6.81 13.83 -9.66
CA GLU A 135 5.41 14.18 -9.42
C GLU A 135 4.58 14.36 -10.72
N PRO A 136 5.07 15.03 -11.78
CA PRO A 136 4.31 15.16 -13.03
C PRO A 136 4.03 13.82 -13.72
N VAL A 137 4.94 12.84 -13.57
CA VAL A 137 4.75 11.48 -14.10
C VAL A 137 3.70 10.74 -13.25
N LEU A 138 3.79 10.87 -11.92
CA LEU A 138 2.82 10.28 -11.00
C LEU A 138 1.40 10.79 -11.25
N SER A 139 1.22 12.10 -11.46
CA SER A 139 -0.08 12.70 -11.79
C SER A 139 -0.66 12.16 -13.11
N ARG A 140 0.18 11.89 -14.12
CA ARG A 140 -0.27 11.27 -15.38
C ARG A 140 -0.73 9.82 -15.18
N ILE A 141 -0.06 9.07 -14.32
CA ILE A 141 -0.40 7.66 -14.05
C ILE A 141 -1.62 7.55 -13.14
N LEU A 142 -1.60 8.23 -11.99
CA LEU A 142 -2.56 8.05 -10.91
C LEU A 142 -3.78 8.98 -11.03
N GLY A 143 -3.72 9.99 -11.91
CA GLY A 143 -4.64 11.11 -11.92
C GLY A 143 -4.19 12.21 -10.95
N GLU A 144 -4.81 13.39 -11.04
CA GLU A 144 -4.60 14.43 -10.03
C GLU A 144 -5.00 13.88 -8.65
N ARG A 145 -4.14 14.08 -7.64
CA ARG A 145 -4.55 13.92 -6.24
C ARG A 145 -5.82 14.76 -6.04
N PRO A 146 -6.88 14.25 -5.38
CA PRO A 146 -7.88 15.14 -4.81
C PRO A 146 -7.10 16.13 -3.96
N SER A 147 -7.13 17.41 -4.32
CA SER A 147 -6.55 18.43 -3.47
C SER A 147 -7.30 18.41 -2.14
N ASP A 148 -6.59 18.44 -1.02
CA ASP A 148 -7.18 18.63 0.31
C ASP A 148 -7.84 20.02 0.36
N SER A 149 -9.05 20.15 -0.21
CA SER A 149 -9.85 21.37 -0.16
C SER A 149 -10.72 21.42 1.11
N SER A 150 -10.37 20.68 2.16
CA SER A 150 -11.08 20.73 3.45
C SER A 150 -10.54 21.78 4.42
N SER A 151 -9.50 22.54 4.04
CA SER A 151 -9.00 23.67 4.83
C SER A 151 -9.27 24.99 4.13
N LYS A 152 -10.53 25.44 4.09
CA LYS A 152 -11.01 26.85 4.02
C LYS A 152 -12.46 26.91 3.53
N LYS A 153 -13.41 26.98 4.48
CA LYS A 153 -14.66 27.79 4.46
C LYS A 153 -15.72 27.14 5.37
N GLN A 154 -15.63 27.39 6.67
CA GLN A 154 -16.79 27.51 7.56
C GLN A 154 -16.41 28.45 8.71
N VAL A 155 -16.15 29.71 8.38
CA VAL A 155 -16.33 30.83 9.31
C VAL A 155 -16.99 31.92 8.46
N GLU A 156 -18.06 32.50 8.98
CA GLU A 156 -18.97 33.48 8.37
C GLU A 156 -20.15 32.89 7.59
N ASP A 157 -21.17 32.47 8.33
CA ASP A 157 -22.52 33.05 8.19
C ASP A 157 -23.38 32.62 9.40
N LEU A 158 -23.29 33.42 10.47
CA LEU A 158 -24.28 33.43 11.55
C LEU A 158 -25.19 34.65 11.29
N PRO A 159 -26.48 34.46 10.94
CA PRO A 159 -27.39 35.59 10.83
C PRO A 159 -27.64 36.16 12.22
N LYS A 160 -27.32 37.45 12.38
CA LYS A 160 -27.81 38.24 13.51
C LYS A 160 -29.33 38.38 13.38
N SER A 161 -30.07 37.79 14.32
CA SER A 161 -31.42 38.20 14.71
C SER A 161 -31.69 37.71 16.12
#